data_AF-A0A522BRG8-F1
#
_entry.id   AF-A0A522BRG8-F1
#
_cell.length_a   1.000
_cell.length_b   1.000
_cell.length_c   1.000
_cell.angle_alpha   90.00
_cell.angle_beta   90.00
_cell.angle_gamma   90.00
#
_symmetry.space_group_name_H-M   'P 1'
#
loop_
_entity.id
_entity.type
_entity.pdbx_description
1 polymer ?
#
loop_
_entity_poly.entity_id
_entity_poly.type
_entity_poly.pdbx_seq_one_letter_code
_entity_poly.pdbx_strand_id
1 'polypeptide(L)'
;MDLDAYVAAHRAEWARLESLLGSASRPRRLSGAEVDELVDLYQRVATHLSVVQSIGRDPALVGRLSSLVARARGVVAGGRRATS
;
A
#
# COMPACT_ATOMS: atom_id res chain seq x y z
N MET A 1 -22.70 5.84 2.08
CA MET A 1 -21.76 4.91 1.42
C MET A 1 -21.41 3.83 2.43
N ASP A 2 -21.49 2.57 2.03
CA ASP A 2 -21.26 1.44 2.91
C ASP A 2 -19.76 1.10 2.97
N LEU A 3 -19.21 0.95 4.18
CA LEU A 3 -17.78 0.70 4.38
C LEU A 3 -17.40 -0.68 3.81
N ASP A 4 -18.28 -1.68 3.92
CA ASP A 4 -18.01 -3.02 3.39
C ASP A 4 -17.97 -3.02 1.87
N ALA A 5 -18.84 -2.26 1.21
CA ALA A 5 -18.77 -2.05 -0.24
C ALA A 5 -17.46 -1.36 -0.68
N TYR A 6 -17.01 -0.36 0.08
CA TYR A 6 -15.72 0.31 -0.17
C TYR A 6 -14.54 -0.66 0.02
N VAL A 7 -14.53 -1.43 1.10
CA VAL A 7 -13.53 -2.48 1.36
C VAL A 7 -13.53 -3.50 0.23
N ALA A 8 -14.70 -3.98 -0.17
CA ALA A 8 -14.84 -4.96 -1.22
C ALA A 8 -14.27 -4.45 -2.56
N ALA A 9 -14.48 -3.18 -2.89
CA ALA A 9 -13.95 -2.57 -4.11
C ALA A 9 -12.42 -2.45 -4.10
N HIS A 10 -11.81 -2.12 -2.96
CA HIS A 10 -10.38 -1.78 -2.88
C HIS A 10 -9.49 -2.92 -2.35
N ARG A 11 -10.06 -4.04 -1.89
CA ARG A 11 -9.29 -5.17 -1.32
C ARG A 11 -8.23 -5.74 -2.27
N ALA A 12 -8.50 -5.73 -3.58
CA ALA A 12 -7.60 -6.26 -4.59
C ALA A 12 -6.32 -5.41 -4.70
N GLU A 13 -6.46 -4.09 -4.66
CA GLU A 13 -5.33 -3.14 -4.68
C GLU A 13 -4.46 -3.31 -3.43
N TRP A 14 -5.09 -3.49 -2.26
CA TRP A 14 -4.37 -3.74 -1.00
C TRP A 14 -3.60 -5.06 -1.03
N ALA A 15 -4.22 -6.13 -1.52
CA ALA A 15 -3.57 -7.43 -1.65
C ALA A 15 -2.41 -7.38 -2.66
N ARG A 16 -2.55 -6.63 -3.75
CA ARG A 16 -1.48 -6.45 -4.73
C ARG A 16 -0.28 -5.71 -4.13
N LEU A 17 -0.52 -4.63 -3.40
CA LEU A 17 0.55 -3.90 -2.70
C LEU A 17 1.27 -4.81 -1.69
N GLU A 18 0.52 -5.59 -0.92
CA GLU A 18 1.07 -6.55 0.04
C GLU A 18 1.95 -7.62 -0.64
N SER A 19 1.52 -8.12 -1.81
CA SER A 19 2.32 -9.04 -2.63
C SER A 19 3.64 -8.43 -3.08
N LEU A 20 3.62 -7.18 -3.59
CA LEU A 20 4.83 -6.49 -4.03
C LEU A 20 5.80 -6.21 -2.87
N LEU A 21 5.28 -5.87 -1.69
CA LEU A 21 6.09 -5.71 -0.47
C LEU A 21 6.72 -7.03 -0.01
N GLY A 22 6.03 -8.16 -0.21
CA GLY A 22 6.58 -9.49 0.01
C GLY A 22 7.76 -9.79 -0.92
N SER A 23 7.66 -9.40 -2.20
CA SER A 23 8.74 -9.53 -3.17
C SER A 23 9.92 -8.61 -2.85
N ALA A 24 9.67 -7.38 -2.39
CA ALA A 24 10.71 -6.41 -2.02
C ALA A 24 11.65 -6.90 -0.90
N SER A 25 11.17 -7.84 -0.07
CA SER A 25 11.94 -8.40 1.05
C SER A 25 12.85 -9.58 0.64
N ARG A 26 12.76 -10.06 -0.60
CA ARG A 26 13.57 -11.17 -1.12
C ARG A 26 14.80 -10.66 -1.90
N PRO A 27 15.87 -11.47 -2.03
CA PRO A 27 17.06 -11.11 -2.81
C PRO A 27 16.78 -10.91 -4.32
N ARG A 28 15.65 -11.42 -4.83
CA ARG A 28 15.09 -10.99 -6.12
C ARG A 28 14.50 -9.59 -5.94
N ARG A 29 15.31 -8.55 -6.22
CA ARG A 29 14.86 -7.15 -6.23
C ARG A 29 13.67 -6.99 -7.17
N LEU A 30 12.73 -6.12 -6.80
CA LEU A 30 11.65 -5.67 -7.67
C LEU A 30 12.24 -5.13 -8.98
N SER A 31 11.61 -5.49 -10.10
CA SER A 31 11.87 -4.86 -11.40
C SER A 31 11.42 -3.39 -11.38
N GLY A 32 11.91 -2.59 -12.33
CA GLY A 32 11.51 -1.18 -12.45
C GLY A 32 9.99 -1.00 -12.55
N ALA A 33 9.33 -1.84 -13.36
CA ALA A 33 7.87 -1.82 -13.50
C ALA A 33 7.15 -2.18 -12.18
N GLU A 34 7.67 -3.13 -11.41
CA GLU A 34 7.09 -3.47 -10.10
C GLU A 34 7.33 -2.37 -9.05
N VAL A 35 8.43 -1.61 -9.16
CA VAL A 35 8.67 -0.43 -8.32
C VAL A 35 7.68 0.67 -8.67
N ASP A 36 7.45 0.94 -9.95
CA ASP A 36 6.48 1.94 -10.41
C ASP A 36 5.05 1.56 -9.98
N GLU A 37 4.67 0.29 -10.14
CA GLU A 37 3.39 -0.24 -9.67
C GLU A 37 3.24 -0.10 -8.14
N LEU A 38 4.30 -0.40 -7.39
CA LEU A 38 4.31 -0.24 -5.93
C LEU A 38 4.10 1.23 -5.53
N VAL A 39 4.72 2.17 -6.26
CA VAL A 39 4.57 3.62 -6.02
C VAL A 39 3.14 4.11 -6.31
N ASP A 40 2.52 3.63 -7.38
CA ASP A 40 1.12 3.96 -7.71
C ASP A 40 0.16 3.41 -6.64
N LEU A 41 0.29 2.12 -6.30
CA LEU A 41 -0.51 1.49 -5.27
C LEU A 41 -0.33 2.15 -3.91
N TYR A 42 0.90 2.50 -3.52
CA TYR A 42 1.16 3.23 -2.28
C TYR A 42 0.35 4.54 -2.18
N GLN A 43 0.30 5.34 -3.25
CA GLN A 43 -0.45 6.60 -3.27
C GLN A 43 -1.96 6.39 -3.19
N ARG A 44 -2.49 5.38 -3.89
CA ARG A 44 -3.90 5.00 -3.82
C ARG A 44 -4.29 4.52 -2.43
N VAL A 45 -3.51 3.61 -1.84
CA VAL A 45 -3.79 3.09 -0.50
C VAL A 45 -3.69 4.19 0.56
N ALA A 46 -2.76 5.14 0.43
CA ALA A 46 -2.72 6.31 1.30
C ALA A 46 -4.00 7.16 1.21
N THR A 47 -4.56 7.31 0.00
CA THR A 47 -5.86 7.96 -0.19
C THR A 47 -6.99 7.17 0.48
N HIS A 48 -7.01 5.85 0.32
CA HIS A 48 -8.01 4.99 0.94
C HIS A 48 -7.94 5.07 2.47
N LEU A 49 -6.73 5.10 3.04
CA LEU A 49 -6.53 5.28 4.47
C LEU A 49 -7.13 6.62 4.96
N SER A 50 -6.90 7.73 4.25
CA SER A 50 -7.48 9.04 4.60
C SER A 50 -9.01 9.02 4.58
N VAL A 51 -9.61 8.35 3.57
CA VAL A 51 -11.07 8.18 3.48
C VAL A 51 -11.60 7.35 4.66
N VAL A 52 -10.99 6.19 4.94
CA VAL A 52 -11.41 5.31 6.04
C VAL A 52 -11.25 5.99 7.40
N GLN A 53 -10.16 6.74 7.63
CA GLN A 53 -9.99 7.54 8.85
C GLN A 53 -11.08 8.60 9.02
N SER A 54 -11.50 9.25 7.93
CA SER A 54 -12.56 10.26 7.96
C SER A 54 -13.94 9.67 8.29
N ILE A 55 -14.18 8.40 7.94
CA ILE A 55 -15.43 7.68 8.26
C ILE A 55 -15.47 7.28 9.75
N GLY A 56 -14.31 7.01 10.36
CA GLY A 56 -14.18 6.78 11.81
C GLY A 56 -14.82 5.48 12.34
N ARG A 57 -15.14 4.52 11.47
CA ARG A 57 -15.96 3.33 11.82
C ARG A 57 -15.22 2.01 12.03
N ASP A 58 -13.93 1.91 11.66
CA ASP A 58 -13.18 0.64 11.79
C ASP A 58 -11.69 0.86 12.14
N PRO A 59 -11.33 0.78 13.44
CA PRO A 59 -9.94 0.93 13.86
C PRO A 59 -9.02 -0.21 13.40
N ALA A 60 -9.55 -1.41 13.15
CA ALA A 60 -8.75 -2.55 12.69
C ALA A 60 -8.34 -2.36 11.23
N LEU A 61 -9.27 -1.91 10.38
CA LEU A 61 -8.98 -1.57 8.99
C LEU A 61 -7.99 -0.40 8.89
N VAL A 62 -8.18 0.65 9.69
CA VAL A 62 -7.24 1.78 9.76
C VAL A 62 -5.84 1.28 10.13
N GLY A 63 -5.72 0.43 11.15
CA GLY A 63 -4.44 -0.16 11.56
C GLY A 63 -3.76 -0.96 10.45
N ARG A 64 -4.52 -1.81 9.75
CA ARG A 64 -4.02 -2.60 8.63
C ARG A 64 -3.49 -1.71 7.50
N LEU A 65 -4.28 -0.73 7.06
CA LEU A 65 -3.90 0.17 5.97
C LEU A 65 -2.72 1.07 6.35
N SER A 66 -2.69 1.57 7.59
CA SER A 66 -1.55 2.34 8.12
C SER A 66 -0.25 1.55 8.07
N SER A 67 -0.26 0.29 8.52
CA SER A 67 0.90 -0.60 8.44
C SER A 67 1.36 -0.83 6.99
N LEU A 68 0.41 -1.06 6.08
CA LEU A 68 0.70 -1.27 4.66
C LEU A 68 1.37 -0.04 4.02
N VAL A 69 0.84 1.16 4.29
CA VAL A 69 1.38 2.44 3.82
C VAL A 69 2.78 2.70 4.40
N ALA A 70 2.98 2.44 5.69
CA ALA A 70 4.28 2.65 6.35
C ALA A 70 5.38 1.76 5.76
N ARG A 71 5.06 0.48 5.52
CA ARG A 71 6.00 -0.48 4.88
C ARG A 71 6.33 -0.04 3.45
N ALA A 72 5.32 0.33 2.66
CA ALA A 72 5.52 0.80 1.30
C ALA A 72 6.38 2.08 1.22
N ARG A 73 6.17 3.03 2.15
CA ARG A 73 7.02 4.23 2.25
C ARG A 73 8.50 3.88 2.42
N GLY A 74 8.82 2.86 3.23
CA GLY A 74 10.20 2.38 3.42
C GLY A 74 10.84 1.89 2.13
N VAL A 75 10.10 1.11 1.33
CA VAL A 75 10.57 0.60 0.03
C VAL A 75 10.75 1.72 -0.99
N VAL A 76 9.78 2.63 -1.10
CA VAL A 76 9.84 3.78 -2.04
C VAL A 76 10.97 4.77 -1.66
N ALA A 77 11.21 4.97 -0.36
CA ALA A 77 12.33 5.80 0.10
C ALA A 77 13.69 5.11 -0.10
N GLY A 78 13.77 3.80 0.12
CA GLY A 78 14.99 3.01 -0.06
C GLY A 78 15.39 2.84 -1.53
N GLY A 79 14.41 2.65 -2.43
CA GLY A 79 14.66 2.53 -3.87
C GLY A 79 15.26 3.80 -4.49
N ARG A 80 14.85 4.98 -4.02
CA ARG A 80 15.36 6.28 -4.50
C ARG A 80 16.82 6.56 -4.14
N ARG A 81 17.38 5.87 -3.13
CA ARG A 81 18.80 6.01 -2.74
C ARG A 81 19.76 5.16 -3.57
N ALA A 82 19.27 4.20 -4.35
CA ALA A 82 20.10 3.29 -5.14
C ALA A 82 20.39 3.80 -6.57
N THR A 83 20.00 5.04 -6.90
CA THR A 83 20.28 5.69 -8.17
C THR A 83 21.14 6.94 -7.92
N SER A 84 22.44 6.76 -7.76
CA SER A 84 23.46 7.82 -7.76
C SER A 84 24.78 7.23 -8.21
#